data_AF-I3ZAU7-F1
#
_entry.id   AF-I3ZAU7-F1
#
_cell.length_a   1.000
_cell.length_b   1.000
_cell.length_c   1.000
_cell.angle_alpha   90.00
_cell.angle_beta   90.00
_cell.angle_gamma   90.00
#
_symmetry.space_group_name_H-M   'P 1'
#
loop_
_entity.id
_entity.type
_entity.pdbx_description
1 polymer ?
#
loop_
_entity_poly.entity_id
_entity_poly.type
_entity_poly.pdbx_seq_one_letter_code
_entity_poly.pdbx_strand_id
1 'polypeptide(L)'
;MIAHLRGRLFSKSPNQAIVDCGGVGYDVAITVPTYSSLPDEGAEIALHINTQVREDAIALFGFLDRDEKRLFERLITVSGIGPKLGITVLSGLSATSLVAAIRGGDHATLTKIPGIGKKTAERVVLELKDKLDDLSSAVPVQGATGFHGGPVIDDVLSALTNLGYKRESAQKAIETAIAKHETTELTIRTDFDQLFRYSMAAIR
;
A
#
# COMPACT_ATOMS: atom_id res chain seq x y z
N MET A 1 -8.57 -3.03 -15.68
CA MET A 1 -7.66 -2.36 -14.74
C MET A 1 -6.32 -3.08 -14.78
N ILE A 2 -5.21 -2.38 -14.95
CA ILE A 2 -3.85 -2.94 -14.97
C ILE A 2 -3.29 -2.83 -13.55
N ALA A 3 -2.98 -3.97 -12.93
CA ALA A 3 -2.48 -4.04 -11.55
C ALA A 3 -0.98 -4.31 -11.46
N HIS A 4 -0.40 -4.88 -12.51
CA HIS A 4 0.99 -5.27 -12.58
C HIS A 4 1.44 -5.24 -14.03
N LEU A 5 2.69 -4.82 -14.24
CA LEU A 5 3.29 -4.74 -15.56
C LEU A 5 4.70 -5.31 -15.48
N ARG A 6 5.01 -6.27 -16.35
CA ARG A 6 6.35 -6.87 -16.46
C ARG A 6 6.78 -6.87 -17.92
N GLY A 7 7.97 -6.36 -18.18
CA GLY A 7 8.46 -6.19 -19.53
C GLY A 7 9.84 -5.55 -19.56
N ARG A 8 10.28 -5.16 -20.75
CA ARG A 8 11.58 -4.53 -20.95
C ARG A 8 11.44 -3.02 -20.70
N LEU A 9 12.35 -2.45 -19.91
CA LEU A 9 12.43 -1.01 -19.76
C LEU A 9 12.89 -0.40 -21.10
N PHE A 10 11.99 0.26 -21.81
CA PHE A 10 12.28 0.87 -23.11
C PHE A 10 12.99 2.22 -22.94
N SER A 11 12.48 3.05 -22.02
CA SER A 11 13.12 4.30 -21.64
C SER A 11 12.73 4.74 -20.23
N LYS A 12 13.56 5.55 -19.57
CA LYS A 12 13.24 6.15 -18.26
C LYS A 12 13.61 7.62 -18.16
N SER A 13 12.81 8.37 -17.42
CA SER A 13 13.09 9.73 -16.94
C SER A 13 12.62 9.86 -15.48
N PRO A 14 13.01 10.91 -14.73
CA PRO A 14 12.76 10.99 -13.28
C PRO A 14 11.30 10.82 -12.83
N ASN A 15 10.33 11.06 -13.70
CA ASN A 15 8.89 10.96 -13.42
C ASN A 15 8.16 9.95 -14.31
N GLN A 16 8.87 9.23 -15.19
CA GLN A 16 8.26 8.43 -16.24
C GLN A 16 9.11 7.20 -16.57
N ALA A 17 8.48 6.06 -16.84
CA ALA A 17 9.10 4.90 -17.46
C ALA A 17 8.20 4.36 -18.57
N ILE A 18 8.80 4.02 -19.71
CA ILE A 18 8.12 3.28 -20.77
C ILE A 18 8.51 1.81 -20.64
N VAL A 19 7.52 0.94 -20.48
CA VAL A 19 7.72 -0.51 -20.38
C VAL A 19 7.15 -1.18 -21.61
N ASP A 20 8.01 -1.86 -22.37
CA ASP A 20 7.60 -2.68 -23.51
C ASP A 20 7.15 -4.07 -23.01
N CYS A 21 5.86 -4.34 -23.18
CA CYS A 21 5.25 -5.63 -22.90
C CYS A 21 4.69 -6.23 -24.19
N GLY A 22 5.50 -7.06 -24.85
CA GLY A 22 5.08 -7.79 -26.05
C GLY A 22 4.86 -6.88 -27.27
N GLY A 23 5.64 -5.81 -27.41
CA GLY A 23 5.54 -4.83 -28.50
C GLY A 23 4.64 -3.64 -28.20
N VAL A 24 4.07 -3.56 -26.98
CA VAL A 24 3.24 -2.44 -26.53
C VAL A 24 4.00 -1.65 -25.47
N GLY A 25 4.32 -0.38 -25.77
CA GLY A 25 4.96 0.55 -24.84
C GLY A 25 3.93 1.20 -23.92
N TYR A 26 3.93 0.80 -22.65
CA TYR A 26 3.09 1.42 -21.62
C TYR A 26 3.81 2.59 -20.99
N ASP A 27 3.18 3.77 -21.05
CA ASP A 27 3.65 4.96 -20.36
C ASP A 27 3.21 4.95 -18.90
N VAL A 28 4.18 4.92 -17.98
CA VAL A 28 3.96 4.78 -16.54
C VAL A 28 4.61 5.96 -15.80
N ALA A 29 3.79 6.72 -15.07
CA ALA A 29 4.29 7.72 -14.14
C ALA A 29 4.89 7.05 -12.91
N ILE A 30 6.10 7.44 -12.53
CA ILE A 30 6.85 6.83 -11.42
C ILE A 30 7.36 7.90 -10.45
N THR A 31 7.75 7.47 -9.24
CA THR A 31 8.39 8.33 -8.23
C THR A 31 9.89 8.45 -8.48
N VAL A 32 10.52 9.52 -8.00
CA VAL A 32 11.99 9.70 -8.09
C VAL A 32 12.77 8.55 -7.42
N PRO A 33 12.36 8.03 -6.25
CA PRO A 33 12.93 6.80 -5.70
C PRO A 33 12.82 5.62 -6.66
N THR A 34 11.63 5.38 -7.25
CA THR A 34 11.45 4.31 -8.23
C THR A 34 12.38 4.49 -9.43
N TYR A 35 12.48 5.69 -10.01
CA TYR A 35 13.42 5.98 -11.11
C TYR A 35 14.86 5.62 -10.77
N SER A 36 15.30 5.97 -9.56
CA SER A 36 16.67 5.75 -9.08
C SER A 36 16.96 4.26 -8.85
N SER A 37 15.95 3.47 -8.51
CA SER A 37 16.06 2.02 -8.30
C SER A 37 15.84 1.19 -9.56
N LEU A 38 15.31 1.77 -10.63
CA LEU A 38 15.16 1.06 -11.91
C LEU A 38 16.53 0.78 -12.56
N PRO A 39 16.70 -0.40 -13.17
CA PRO A 39 17.91 -0.74 -13.90
C PRO A 39 18.08 0.11 -15.17
N ASP A 40 19.16 -0.12 -15.91
CA ASP A 40 19.39 0.55 -17.19
C ASP A 40 18.38 0.14 -18.27
N GLU A 41 18.24 0.99 -19.27
CA GLU A 41 17.35 0.74 -20.41
C GLU A 41 17.72 -0.58 -21.10
N GLY A 42 16.69 -1.34 -21.44
CA GLY A 42 16.80 -2.65 -22.03
C GLY A 42 16.78 -3.82 -21.05
N ALA A 43 16.86 -3.58 -19.73
CA ALA A 43 16.67 -4.62 -18.72
C ALA A 43 15.18 -4.97 -18.51
N GLU A 44 14.91 -6.16 -17.97
CA GLU A 44 13.56 -6.56 -17.58
C GLU A 44 13.19 -5.97 -16.21
N ILE A 45 11.98 -5.43 -16.10
CA ILE A 45 11.45 -4.83 -14.89
C ILE A 45 10.03 -5.32 -14.61
N ALA A 46 9.61 -5.19 -13.35
CA ALA A 46 8.26 -5.45 -12.91
C ALA A 46 7.79 -4.29 -12.02
N LEU A 47 6.60 -3.78 -12.29
CA LEU A 47 6.00 -2.66 -11.56
C LEU A 47 4.61 -3.04 -11.06
N HIS A 48 4.31 -2.64 -9.83
CA HIS A 48 2.96 -2.60 -9.30
C HIS A 48 2.26 -1.36 -9.83
N ILE A 49 1.10 -1.54 -10.48
CA ILE A 49 0.41 -0.47 -11.18
C ILE A 49 -0.88 -0.08 -10.47
N ASN A 50 -1.08 1.21 -10.29
CA ASN A 50 -2.39 1.80 -10.04
C ASN A 50 -2.89 2.44 -11.35
N THR A 51 -4.01 1.92 -11.88
CA THR A 51 -4.64 2.48 -13.09
C THR A 51 -5.66 3.54 -12.70
N GLN A 52 -5.51 4.74 -13.26
CA GLN A 52 -6.46 5.83 -13.12
C GLN A 52 -7.20 6.03 -14.45
N VAL A 53 -8.52 5.87 -14.43
CA VAL A 53 -9.37 6.04 -15.60
C VAL A 53 -10.16 7.34 -15.43
N ARG A 54 -10.07 8.22 -16.43
CA ARG A 54 -10.86 9.44 -16.60
C ARG A 54 -11.63 9.32 -17.91
N GLU A 55 -12.55 10.25 -18.16
CA GLU A 55 -13.34 10.26 -19.41
C GLU A 55 -12.47 10.40 -20.66
N ASP A 56 -11.33 11.08 -20.54
CA ASP A 56 -10.44 11.45 -21.65
C ASP A 56 -9.08 10.74 -21.62
N ALA A 57 -8.75 10.00 -20.55
CA ALA A 57 -7.42 9.45 -20.36
C ALA A 57 -7.38 8.20 -19.48
N ILE A 58 -6.45 7.30 -19.80
CA ILE A 58 -5.99 6.23 -18.92
C ILE A 58 -4.57 6.58 -18.51
N ALA A 59 -4.33 6.70 -17.21
CA ALA A 59 -3.00 6.97 -16.65
C ALA A 59 -2.55 5.82 -15.77
N LEU A 60 -1.29 5.42 -15.90
CA LEU A 60 -0.68 4.37 -15.09
C LEU A 60 0.33 4.99 -14.13
N PHE A 61 0.24 4.59 -12.87
CA PHE A 61 1.18 4.97 -11.81
C PHE A 61 1.89 3.72 -11.32
N GLY A 62 3.22 3.70 -11.41
CA GLY A 62 4.03 2.51 -11.16
C GLY A 62 4.92 2.64 -9.94
N PHE A 63 5.05 1.53 -9.21
CA PHE A 63 5.84 1.42 -7.99
C PHE A 63 6.60 0.09 -8.00
N LEU A 64 7.83 0.09 -7.48
CA LEU A 64 8.60 -1.14 -7.28
C LEU A 64 8.08 -1.92 -6.07
N ASP A 65 7.65 -1.20 -5.03
CA ASP A 65 7.14 -1.77 -3.79
C ASP A 65 5.61 -1.71 -3.73
N ARG A 66 4.99 -2.76 -3.18
CA ARG A 66 3.56 -2.81 -2.89
C ARG A 66 3.17 -1.80 -1.80
N ASP A 67 4.02 -1.59 -0.81
CA ASP A 67 3.71 -0.67 0.29
C ASP A 67 3.76 0.78 -0.17
N GLU A 68 4.67 1.11 -1.11
CA GLU A 68 4.67 2.41 -1.79
C GLU A 68 3.37 2.61 -2.60
N LYS A 69 2.93 1.59 -3.35
CA LYS A 69 1.63 1.63 -4.06
C LYS A 69 0.44 1.80 -3.11
N ARG A 70 0.42 1.08 -1.99
CA ARG A 70 -0.65 1.20 -0.97
C ARG A 70 -0.67 2.59 -0.36
N LEU A 71 0.49 3.15 -0.04
CA LEU A 71 0.61 4.50 0.47
C LEU A 71 0.10 5.53 -0.54
N PHE A 72 0.47 5.38 -1.83
CA PHE A 72 -0.09 6.18 -2.92
C PHE A 72 -1.63 6.10 -2.96
N GLU A 73 -2.18 4.88 -2.91
CA GLU A 73 -3.63 4.65 -2.93
C GLU A 73 -4.33 5.35 -1.76
N ARG A 74 -3.75 5.31 -0.55
CA ARG A 74 -4.26 6.04 0.62
C ARG A 74 -4.17 7.55 0.41
N LEU A 75 -3.05 8.06 -0.08
CA LEU A 75 -2.83 9.49 -0.31
C LEU A 75 -3.88 10.09 -1.25
N ILE A 76 -4.18 9.42 -2.37
CA ILE A 76 -5.14 9.94 -3.35
C ILE A 76 -6.60 9.86 -2.89
N THR A 77 -6.90 9.22 -1.75
CA THR A 77 -8.23 9.31 -1.12
C THR A 77 -8.45 10.63 -0.39
N VAL A 78 -7.37 11.33 -0.02
CA VAL A 78 -7.47 12.59 0.71
C VAL A 78 -7.94 13.70 -0.22
N SER A 79 -9.01 14.39 0.18
CA SER A 79 -9.59 15.46 -0.64
C SER A 79 -8.57 16.60 -0.85
N GLY A 80 -8.20 16.84 -2.11
CA GLY A 80 -7.17 17.80 -2.51
C GLY A 80 -5.86 17.15 -2.95
N ILE A 81 -5.72 15.83 -2.80
CA ILE A 81 -4.57 15.07 -3.32
C ILE A 81 -5.01 14.23 -4.51
N GLY A 82 -4.64 14.69 -5.70
CA GLY A 82 -4.79 13.91 -6.93
C GLY A 82 -3.60 12.99 -7.19
N PRO A 83 -3.71 12.05 -8.15
CA PRO A 83 -2.64 11.12 -8.52
C PRO A 83 -1.28 11.79 -8.83
N LYS A 84 -1.28 12.92 -9.54
CA LYS A 84 -0.05 13.67 -9.82
C LYS A 84 0.62 14.18 -8.53
N LEU A 85 -0.17 14.73 -7.60
CA LEU A 85 0.35 15.21 -6.32
C LEU A 85 0.80 14.04 -5.44
N GLY A 86 0.14 12.88 -5.50
CA GLY A 86 0.59 11.66 -4.84
C GLY A 86 2.00 11.23 -5.25
N ILE A 87 2.32 11.27 -6.55
CA ILE A 87 3.68 11.02 -7.04
C ILE A 87 4.67 12.06 -6.52
N THR A 88 4.31 13.34 -6.53
CA THR A 88 5.16 14.41 -5.97
C THR A 88 5.46 14.19 -4.49
N VAL A 89 4.46 13.78 -3.71
CA VAL A 89 4.60 13.49 -2.28
C VAL A 89 5.59 12.35 -2.05
N LEU A 90 5.41 11.22 -2.75
CA LEU A 90 6.29 10.05 -2.64
C LEU A 90 7.68 10.27 -3.26
N SER A 91 7.82 11.29 -4.12
CA SER A 91 9.12 11.70 -4.65
C SER A 91 9.89 12.62 -3.70
N GLY A 92 9.19 13.36 -2.84
CA GLY A 92 9.80 14.30 -1.89
C GLY A 92 10.11 13.69 -0.52
N LEU A 93 9.42 12.62 -0.13
CA LEU A 93 9.63 11.90 1.12
C LEU A 93 9.57 10.39 0.87
N SER A 94 10.47 9.64 1.51
CA SER A 94 10.36 8.18 1.54
C SER A 94 9.05 7.75 2.19
N ALA A 95 8.55 6.56 1.83
CA ALA A 95 7.33 6.01 2.43
C ALA A 95 7.40 5.99 3.97
N THR A 96 8.54 5.57 4.54
CA THR A 96 8.77 5.55 5.99
C THR A 96 8.72 6.94 6.61
N SER A 97 9.41 7.92 6.02
CA SER A 97 9.41 9.29 6.53
C SER A 97 8.04 9.95 6.42
N LEU A 98 7.29 9.66 5.35
CA LEU A 98 5.94 10.16 5.16
C LEU A 98 4.98 9.57 6.21
N VAL A 99 5.02 8.26 6.44
CA VAL A 99 4.21 7.60 7.48
C VAL A 99 4.55 8.19 8.86
N ALA A 100 5.82 8.38 9.17
CA ALA A 100 6.26 8.99 10.43
C ALA A 100 5.73 10.43 10.59
N ALA A 101 5.83 11.25 9.53
CA ALA A 101 5.33 12.62 9.54
C ALA A 101 3.80 12.67 9.75
N ILE A 102 3.06 11.79 9.09
CA ILE A 102 1.59 11.71 9.22
C ILE A 102 1.21 11.27 10.65
N ARG A 103 1.84 10.23 11.19
CA ARG A 103 1.56 9.74 12.55
C ARG A 103 1.93 10.75 13.63
N GLY A 104 3.08 11.39 13.48
CA GLY A 104 3.57 12.43 14.39
C GLY A 104 2.80 13.74 14.29
N GLY A 105 1.91 13.91 13.30
CA GLY A 105 1.26 15.19 13.04
C GLY A 105 2.27 16.28 12.67
N ASP A 106 3.35 15.92 11.99
CA ASP A 106 4.38 16.86 11.54
C ASP A 106 3.93 17.56 10.24
N HIS A 107 3.04 18.52 10.43
CA HIS A 107 2.52 19.37 9.37
C HIS A 107 3.65 20.16 8.68
N ALA A 108 4.71 20.54 9.41
CA ALA A 108 5.80 21.33 8.87
C ALA A 108 6.54 20.54 7.77
N THR A 109 6.83 19.27 8.02
CA THR A 109 7.43 18.38 7.01
C THR A 109 6.53 18.19 5.79
N LEU A 110 5.21 18.00 5.99
CA LEU A 110 4.27 17.86 4.87
C LEU A 110 4.15 19.14 4.02
N THR A 111 4.15 20.32 4.64
CA THR A 111 4.06 21.61 3.92
C THR A 111 5.30 21.98 3.12
N LYS A 112 6.44 21.30 3.32
CA LYS A 112 7.64 21.48 2.47
C LYS A 112 7.45 20.87 1.08
N ILE A 113 6.46 19.98 0.90
CA ILE A 113 6.20 19.32 -0.38
C ILE A 113 5.52 20.32 -1.33
N PRO A 114 6.05 20.55 -2.54
CA PRO A 114 5.44 21.43 -3.52
C PRO A 114 3.98 21.03 -3.81
N GLY A 115 3.06 21.97 -3.65
CA GLY A 115 1.62 21.75 -3.85
C GLY A 115 0.84 21.33 -2.59
N ILE A 116 1.51 21.09 -1.45
CA ILE A 116 0.84 20.87 -0.16
C ILE A 116 0.87 22.16 0.67
N GLY A 117 -0.30 22.78 0.81
CA GLY A 117 -0.50 23.89 1.74
C GLY A 117 -0.88 23.41 3.14
N LYS A 118 -0.91 24.35 4.09
CA LYS A 118 -1.25 24.09 5.51
C LYS A 118 -2.56 23.30 5.68
N LYS A 119 -3.63 23.71 5.01
CA LYS A 119 -4.94 23.04 5.07
C LYS A 119 -4.89 21.60 4.55
N THR A 120 -4.15 21.38 3.47
CA THR A 120 -3.98 20.04 2.90
C THR A 120 -3.16 19.16 3.84
N ALA A 121 -2.08 19.68 4.43
CA ALA A 121 -1.29 18.96 5.42
C ALA A 121 -2.12 18.55 6.65
N GLU A 122 -2.93 19.46 7.19
CA GLU A 122 -3.85 19.18 8.32
C GLU A 122 -4.85 18.08 7.97
N ARG A 123 -5.40 18.12 6.76
CA ARG A 123 -6.33 17.11 6.27
C ARG A 123 -5.65 15.74 6.07
N VAL A 124 -4.44 15.71 5.52
CA VAL A 124 -3.64 14.49 5.37
C VAL A 124 -3.43 13.81 6.71
N VAL A 125 -2.99 14.57 7.73
CA VAL A 125 -2.80 14.04 9.08
C VAL A 125 -4.13 13.53 9.63
N LEU A 126 -5.19 14.34 9.58
CA LEU A 126 -6.50 13.95 10.13
C LEU A 126 -7.08 12.69 9.47
N GLU A 127 -6.99 12.57 8.15
CA GLU A 127 -7.65 11.48 7.42
C GLU A 127 -6.82 10.19 7.36
N LEU A 128 -5.49 10.28 7.44
CA LEU A 128 -4.59 9.13 7.26
C LEU A 128 -3.91 8.64 8.53
N LYS A 129 -3.86 9.43 9.61
CA LYS A 129 -3.13 9.05 10.85
C LYS A 129 -3.47 7.64 11.35
N ASP A 130 -4.76 7.29 11.37
CA ASP A 130 -5.24 5.98 11.84
C ASP A 130 -5.43 4.95 10.72
N LYS A 131 -5.10 5.30 9.47
CA LYS A 131 -5.28 4.44 8.27
C LYS A 131 -3.97 3.89 7.70
N LEU A 132 -2.86 4.12 8.41
CA LEU A 132 -1.52 3.69 8.00
C LEU A 132 -0.91 2.67 8.98
N ASP A 133 -1.72 2.10 9.89
CA ASP A 133 -1.27 1.13 10.91
C ASP A 133 -0.71 -0.15 10.30
N ASP A 134 -1.21 -0.54 9.14
CA ASP A 134 -0.78 -1.70 8.34
C ASP A 134 0.53 -1.46 7.57
N LEU A 135 0.91 -0.21 7.32
CA LEU A 135 2.11 0.15 6.56
C LEU A 135 3.37 0.31 7.44
N SER A 136 3.27 0.10 8.76
CA SER A 136 4.43 0.04 9.63
C SER A 136 5.02 -1.36 9.69
N SER A 137 5.80 -1.72 8.67
CA SER A 137 6.68 -2.89 8.71
C SER A 137 8.07 -2.54 8.21
N ALA A 138 8.76 -1.60 8.86
CA ALA A 138 10.20 -1.37 8.62
C ALA A 138 10.95 -0.66 9.76
N VAL A 139 10.53 -0.83 11.01
CA VAL A 139 11.42 -0.58 12.16
C VAL A 139 11.23 -1.73 13.14
N PRO A 140 12.25 -2.53 13.45
CA PRO A 140 12.17 -3.48 14.55
C PRO A 140 12.21 -2.69 15.86
N VAL A 141 11.06 -2.15 16.27
CA VAL A 141 10.88 -1.72 17.65
C VAL A 141 10.54 -2.99 18.43
N GLN A 142 11.58 -3.61 18.99
CA GLN A 142 11.41 -4.55 20.09
C GLN A 142 10.63 -3.82 21.18
N GLY A 143 9.38 -4.23 21.40
CA GLY A 143 8.57 -3.77 22.53
C GLY A 143 7.20 -3.22 22.16
N ALA A 144 6.34 -4.06 21.59
CA ALA A 144 4.90 -3.93 21.79
C ALA A 144 4.28 -5.32 21.73
N THR A 145 3.92 -5.87 22.88
CA THR A 145 3.08 -7.06 23.01
C THR A 145 1.66 -6.71 22.57
N GLY A 146 1.45 -6.62 21.26
CA GLY A 146 0.14 -6.57 20.62
C GLY A 146 0.03 -7.79 19.71
N PHE A 147 -1.17 -8.37 19.63
CA PHE A 147 -1.52 -9.60 18.92
C PHE A 147 -0.73 -9.80 17.59
N HIS A 148 0.42 -10.49 17.64
CA HIS A 148 1.20 -10.87 16.48
C HIS A 148 0.92 -12.33 16.16
N GLY A 149 -0.17 -12.53 15.41
CA GLY A 149 -0.63 -13.85 14.99
C GLY A 149 0.20 -14.51 13.88
N GLY A 150 1.15 -13.77 13.29
CA GLY A 150 1.89 -14.19 12.10
C GLY A 150 1.23 -13.72 10.79
N PRO A 151 1.97 -13.74 9.66
CA PRO A 151 1.57 -13.10 8.40
C PRO A 151 0.21 -13.59 7.85
N VAL A 152 -0.13 -14.86 8.07
CA VAL A 152 -1.40 -15.47 7.63
C VAL A 152 -2.60 -14.88 8.37
N ILE A 153 -2.44 -14.52 9.65
CA ILE A 153 -3.49 -13.90 10.45
C ILE A 153 -3.79 -12.49 9.94
N ASP A 154 -2.74 -11.73 9.59
CA ASP A 154 -2.89 -10.38 9.04
C ASP A 154 -3.53 -10.39 7.65
N ASP A 155 -3.19 -11.40 6.82
CA ASP A 155 -3.81 -11.61 5.51
C ASP A 155 -5.31 -11.96 5.64
N VAL A 156 -5.68 -12.86 6.55
CA VAL A 156 -7.08 -13.24 6.79
C VAL A 156 -7.87 -12.06 7.35
N LEU A 157 -7.29 -11.30 8.29
CA LEU A 157 -7.92 -10.09 8.84
C LEU A 157 -8.20 -9.08 7.72
N SER A 158 -7.21 -8.85 6.85
CA SER A 158 -7.33 -7.95 5.70
C SER A 158 -8.44 -8.42 4.75
N ALA A 159 -8.49 -9.72 4.43
CA ALA A 159 -9.52 -10.30 3.58
C ALA A 159 -10.93 -10.13 4.16
N LEU A 160 -11.11 -10.37 5.46
CA LEU A 160 -12.39 -10.18 6.15
C LEU A 160 -12.82 -8.71 6.18
N THR A 161 -11.89 -7.78 6.42
CA THR A 161 -12.21 -6.34 6.36
C THR A 161 -12.58 -5.87 4.96
N ASN A 162 -11.93 -6.41 3.92
CA ASN A 162 -12.27 -6.10 2.53
C ASN A 162 -13.63 -6.64 2.10
N LEU A 163 -14.13 -7.70 2.76
CA LEU A 163 -15.50 -8.19 2.59
C LEU A 163 -16.56 -7.35 3.32
N GLY A 164 -16.14 -6.31 4.06
CA GLY A 164 -17.04 -5.37 4.73
C GLY A 164 -17.26 -5.66 6.22
N TYR A 165 -16.57 -6.62 6.82
CA TYR A 165 -16.66 -6.87 8.26
C TYR A 165 -15.87 -5.82 9.05
N LYS A 166 -16.43 -5.36 10.18
CA LYS A 166 -15.72 -4.46 11.10
C LYS A 166 -14.49 -5.16 11.66
N ARG A 167 -13.36 -4.44 11.76
CA ARG A 167 -12.07 -4.97 12.21
C ARG A 167 -12.15 -5.75 13.54
N GLU A 168 -12.87 -5.21 14.52
CA GLU A 168 -13.07 -5.86 15.82
C GLU A 168 -13.83 -7.20 15.72
N SER A 169 -14.83 -7.27 14.83
CA SER A 169 -15.59 -8.50 14.58
C SER A 169 -14.75 -9.55 13.86
N ALA A 170 -13.94 -9.11 12.89
CA ALA A 170 -13.04 -9.98 12.15
C ALA A 170 -11.95 -10.56 13.08
N GLN A 171 -11.38 -9.74 13.96
CA GLN A 171 -10.37 -10.19 14.93
C GLN A 171 -10.95 -11.21 15.92
N LYS A 172 -12.11 -10.94 16.51
CA LYS A 172 -12.78 -11.89 17.42
C LYS A 172 -13.08 -13.24 16.76
N ALA A 173 -13.44 -13.21 15.48
CA ALA A 173 -13.73 -14.43 14.74
C ALA A 173 -12.48 -15.27 14.44
N ILE A 174 -11.37 -14.61 14.12
CA ILE A 174 -10.06 -15.26 13.98
C ILE A 174 -9.64 -15.90 15.31
N GLU A 175 -9.75 -15.16 16.42
CA GLU A 175 -9.46 -15.68 17.77
C GLU A 175 -10.34 -16.89 18.12
N THR A 176 -11.63 -16.82 17.81
CA THR A 176 -12.58 -17.92 18.02
C THR A 176 -12.25 -19.13 17.16
N ALA A 177 -11.87 -18.92 15.90
CA ALA A 177 -11.46 -19.98 14.99
C ALA A 177 -10.20 -20.71 15.48
N ILE A 178 -9.23 -19.97 16.02
CA ILE A 178 -7.99 -20.54 16.57
C ILE A 178 -8.29 -21.31 17.85
N ALA A 179 -9.07 -20.73 18.77
CA ALA A 179 -9.40 -21.35 20.06
C ALA A 179 -10.23 -22.64 19.91
N LYS A 180 -11.15 -22.70 18.93
CA LYS A 180 -12.01 -23.87 18.71
C LYS A 180 -11.28 -25.07 18.10
N HIS A 181 -10.09 -24.86 17.55
CA HIS A 181 -9.30 -25.88 16.87
C HIS A 181 -7.89 -26.05 17.48
N GLU A 182 -7.84 -26.05 18.81
CA GLU A 182 -6.64 -26.16 19.66
C GLU A 182 -5.74 -27.37 19.32
N THR A 183 -6.31 -28.49 18.85
CA THR A 183 -5.56 -29.71 18.48
C THR A 183 -4.80 -29.59 17.14
N THR A 184 -5.02 -28.51 16.38
CA THR A 184 -4.41 -28.28 15.04
C THR A 184 -3.91 -26.83 14.90
N GLU A 185 -3.54 -26.22 16.03
CA GLU A 185 -3.26 -24.79 16.15
C GLU A 185 -2.13 -24.31 15.23
N LEU A 186 -1.06 -25.11 15.07
CA LEU A 186 0.10 -24.72 14.25
C LEU A 186 -0.19 -24.75 12.74
N THR A 187 -1.01 -25.70 12.28
CA THR A 187 -1.38 -25.84 10.86
C THR A 187 -2.40 -24.77 10.46
N ILE A 188 -3.34 -24.44 11.34
CA ILE A 188 -4.37 -23.42 11.06
C ILE A 188 -3.76 -22.02 11.02
N ARG A 189 -2.79 -21.72 11.89
CA ARG A 189 -2.08 -20.42 11.87
C ARG A 189 -1.20 -20.22 10.65
N THR A 190 -0.91 -21.28 9.89
CA THR A 190 -0.05 -21.23 8.69
C THR A 190 -0.80 -21.45 7.38
N ASP A 191 -2.07 -21.87 7.44
CA ASP A 191 -2.94 -22.10 6.28
C ASP A 191 -4.03 -21.01 6.18
N PHE A 192 -3.86 -20.11 5.21
CA PHE A 192 -4.78 -19.01 4.94
C PHE A 192 -6.20 -19.50 4.67
N ASP A 193 -6.38 -20.52 3.83
CA ASP A 193 -7.70 -20.96 3.38
C ASP A 193 -8.50 -21.57 4.54
N GLN A 194 -7.85 -22.35 5.39
CA GLN A 194 -8.48 -22.93 6.57
C GLN A 194 -8.87 -21.84 7.58
N LEU A 195 -7.91 -20.98 7.94
CA LEU A 195 -8.17 -19.92 8.92
C LEU A 195 -9.27 -18.96 8.43
N PHE A 196 -9.27 -18.61 7.15
CA PHE A 196 -10.28 -17.76 6.54
C PHE A 196 -11.68 -18.39 6.61
N ARG A 197 -11.81 -19.68 6.24
CA ARG A 197 -13.09 -20.40 6.29
C ARG A 197 -13.64 -20.53 7.71
N TYR A 198 -12.78 -20.87 8.68
CA TYR A 198 -13.20 -20.98 10.08
C TYR A 198 -13.58 -19.62 10.68
N SER A 199 -12.85 -18.56 10.32
CA SER A 199 -13.18 -17.20 10.74
C SER A 199 -14.53 -16.75 10.16
N MET A 200 -14.80 -17.00 8.88
CA MET A 200 -16.11 -16.71 8.26
C MET A 200 -17.27 -17.48 8.92
N ALA A 201 -17.03 -18.71 9.36
CA ALA A 201 -18.03 -19.50 10.09
C ALA A 201 -18.30 -18.96 11.50
N ALA A 202 -17.31 -18.32 12.13
CA ALA A 202 -17.42 -17.72 13.45
C ALA A 202 -18.03 -16.30 13.47
N ILE A 203 -18.13 -15.62 12.31
CA ILE A 203 -18.78 -14.30 12.18
C ILE A 203 -20.31 -14.40 12.00
N ARG A 204 -20.83 -15.58 11.66
CA ARG A 204 -22.28 -15.83 11.54
C ARG A 204 -22.94 -16.01 12.90
#